data_AF-A0A6L3SUE7-F1
#
_entry.id   AF-A0A6L3SUE7-F1
#
_cell.length_a   1.000
_cell.length_b   1.000
_cell.length_c   1.000
_cell.angle_alpha   90.00
_cell.angle_beta   90.00
_cell.angle_gamma   90.00
#
_symmetry.space_group_name_H-M   'P 1'
#
loop_
_entity.id
_entity.type
_entity.pdbx_description
1 polymer ?
#
loop_
_entity_poly.entity_id
_entity_poly.type
_entity_poly.pdbx_seq_one_letter_code
_entity_poly.pdbx_strand_id
1 'polypeptide(L)' 'MTIVVSTKVMEEGKAAKAAGKTVSADPYRAGSQESADWLAGYLYDETEQNVDRPEGAEG' A
#
# COMPACT_ATOMS: atom_id res chain seq x y z
N MET A 1 -21.45 5.67 -5.54
CA MET A 1 -20.21 6.40 -5.80
C MET A 1 -19.14 5.36 -6.09
N THR A 2 -18.85 5.07 -7.36
CA THR A 2 -17.85 4.06 -7.72
C THR A 2 -16.48 4.73 -7.64
N ILE A 3 -15.65 4.34 -6.68
CA ILE A 3 -14.26 4.82 -6.61
C ILE A 3 -13.54 4.16 -7.80
N VAL A 4 -13.26 4.95 -8.83
CA VAL A 4 -12.46 4.48 -9.97
C VAL A 4 -11.02 4.48 -9.51
N VAL A 5 -10.48 3.28 -9.29
CA VAL A 5 -9.10 3.13 -8.85
C VAL A 5 -8.19 3.19 -10.06
N SER A 6 -7.30 4.18 -10.10
CA SER A 6 -6.29 4.29 -11.14
C SER A 6 -5.20 3.24 -10.91
N THR A 7 -5.21 2.16 -11.71
CA THR A 7 -4.23 1.04 -11.59
C THR A 7 -2.78 1.53 -11.57
N LYS A 8 -2.45 2.53 -12.40
CA LYS A 8 -1.11 3.13 -12.43
C LYS A 8 -0.72 3.74 -11.07
N VAL A 9 -1.63 4.51 -10.47
CA VAL A 9 -1.38 5.22 -9.21
C VAL A 9 -1.26 4.22 -8.05
N MET A 10 -2.03 3.14 -8.07
CA MET A 10 -1.83 2.00 -7.16
C MET A 10 -0.43 1.37 -7.33
N GLU A 11 0.04 1.13 -8.55
CA GLU A 11 1.38 0.55 -8.75
C GLU A 11 2.49 1.48 -8.23
N GLU A 12 2.33 2.79 -8.35
CA GLU A 12 3.26 3.77 -7.78
C GLU A 12 3.31 3.67 -6.25
N GLY A 13 2.16 3.49 -5.59
CA GLY A 13 2.07 3.25 -4.15
C GLY A 13 2.76 1.95 -3.72
N LYS A 14 2.51 0.86 -4.46
CA LYS A 14 3.13 -0.44 -4.22
C LYS A 14 4.65 -0.38 -4.38
N ALA A 15 5.13 0.31 -5.42
CA ALA A 15 6.56 0.51 -5.65
C ALA A 15 7.20 1.36 -4.55
N ALA A 16 6.51 2.38 -4.04
CA ALA A 16 7.00 3.19 -2.93
C ALA A 16 7.16 2.37 -1.63
N LYS A 17 6.19 1.50 -1.32
CA LYS A 17 6.28 0.54 -0.20
C LYS A 17 7.45 -0.43 -0.38
N ALA A 18 7.58 -1.02 -1.58
CA ALA A 18 8.68 -1.93 -1.91
C ALA A 18 10.06 -1.25 -1.84
N ALA A 19 10.12 0.05 -2.11
CA ALA A 19 11.32 0.87 -1.95
C ALA A 19 11.59 1.31 -0.49
N GLY A 20 10.75 0.90 0.47
CA GLY A 20 10.87 1.29 1.88
C GLY A 20 10.57 2.77 2.15
N LYS A 21 9.88 3.47 1.24
CA LYS A 21 9.45 4.84 1.44
C LYS A 21 8.25 4.88 2.39
N THR A 22 8.01 6.02 3.02
CA THR A 22 6.84 6.24 3.88
C THR A 22 5.69 6.86 3.08
N VAL A 23 4.49 6.94 3.69
CA VAL A 23 3.31 7.62 3.10
C VAL A 23 3.55 9.09 2.77
N SER A 24 4.57 9.73 3.37
CA SER A 24 4.98 11.09 3.02
C SER A 24 5.62 11.21 1.64
N ALA A 25 5.91 10.09 0.98
CA ALA A 25 6.38 10.05 -0.40
C ALA A 25 5.23 10.14 -1.42
N ASP A 26 3.96 10.14 -0.96
CA ASP A 26 2.81 10.43 -1.80
C ASP A 26 2.97 11.80 -2.48
N PRO A 27 3.12 11.86 -3.82
CA PRO A 27 3.27 13.12 -4.55
C PRO A 27 1.93 13.82 -4.75
N TYR A 28 0.81 13.16 -4.46
CA TYR A 28 -0.52 13.68 -4.72
C TYR A 28 -1.03 14.54 -3.55
N ARG A 29 -2.02 15.39 -3.84
CA ARG A 29 -2.65 16.21 -2.82
C ARG A 29 -3.46 15.33 -1.87
N ALA A 30 -3.23 15.50 -0.57
CA ALA A 30 -4.02 14.82 0.46
C ALA A 30 -5.53 15.08 0.26
N GLY A 31 -6.31 14.00 0.22
CA GLY A 31 -7.76 14.03 0.00
C GLY A 31 -8.18 14.01 -1.47
N SER A 32 -7.25 14.01 -2.43
CA SER A 32 -7.55 13.72 -3.83
C SER A 32 -7.77 12.23 -4.07
N GLN A 33 -8.49 11.89 -5.14
CA GLN A 33 -8.68 10.51 -5.58
C GLN A 33 -7.34 9.81 -5.88
N GLU A 34 -6.37 10.53 -6.46
CA GLU A 34 -5.06 9.96 -6.75
C GLU A 34 -4.29 9.58 -5.46
N SER A 35 -4.36 10.40 -4.41
CA SER A 35 -3.76 10.08 -3.11
C SER A 35 -4.40 8.84 -2.49
N ALA A 36 -5.73 8.68 -2.63
CA ALA A 36 -6.43 7.49 -2.16
C ALA A 36 -6.02 6.23 -2.94
N ASP A 37 -5.85 6.33 -4.27
CA ASP A 37 -5.39 5.22 -5.11
C ASP A 37 -3.95 4.84 -4.82
N TRP A 38 -3.09 5.82 -4.56
CA TRP A 38 -1.69 5.60 -4.22
C TRP A 38 -1.58 4.89 -2.87
N LEU A 39 -2.34 5.36 -1.88
CA LEU A 39 -2.40 4.73 -0.57
C LEU A 39 -2.98 3.30 -0.64
N ALA A 40 -3.97 3.06 -1.49
CA ALA A 40 -4.51 1.71 -1.70
C ALA A 40 -3.44 0.73 -2.19
N GLY A 41 -2.55 1.18 -3.08
CA GLY A 41 -1.40 0.40 -3.54
C GLY A 41 -0.28 0.27 -2.51
N TYR A 42 0.02 1.33 -1.77
CA TYR A 42 1.03 1.34 -0.71
C TYR A 42 0.67 0.40 0.45
N LEU A 43 -0.62 0.33 0.79
CA LEU A 43 -1.18 -0.54 1.83
C LEU A 43 -1.55 -1.94 1.30
N TYR A 44 -1.41 -2.19 -0.01
CA TYR A 44 -1.81 -3.45 -0.64
C TYR A 44 -1.13 -4.67 0.00
N ASP A 45 0.14 -4.53 0.37
CA ASP A 45 0.96 -5.58 1.00
C ASP A 45 0.66 -5.77 2.50
N GLU A 46 0.01 -4.81 3.17
CA GLU A 46 -0.30 -4.89 4.60
C GLU A 46 -1.39 -5.94 4.92
N THR A 47 -2.16 -6.36 3.90
CA THR A 47 -3.07 -7.52 4.04
C THR A 47 -2.34 -8.87 3.99
N GLU A 48 -1.15 -8.95 3.36
CA GLU A 48 -0.37 -10.19 3.25
C GLU A 48 0.65 -10.36 4.40
N GLN A 49 0.77 -9.39 5.30
CA GLN A 49 1.51 -9.51 6.57
C GLN A 49 0.72 -10.28 7.66
N ASN A 50 -0.26 -11.11 7.28
CA ASN A 50 -0.61 -12.31 8.06
C ASN A 50 0.31 -13.48 7.64
N VAL A 51 1.61 -13.18 7.47
CA VAL A 51 2.64 -14.21 7.47
C VAL A 51 2.62 -14.77 8.88
N ASP A 52 1.92 -15.88 9.05
CA ASP A 52 2.34 -17.04 9.84
C ASP A 52 3.47 -16.65 10.79
N ARG A 53 3.11 -16.14 11.98
CA ARG A 53 4.02 -16.20 13.11
C ARG A 53 4.37 -17.69 13.17
N PRO A 54 5.63 -18.12 13.01
CA PRO A 54 5.95 -19.51 13.30
C PRO A 54 5.54 -19.73 14.75
N GLU A 55 4.45 -20.45 14.95
CA GLU A 55 4.06 -20.94 16.25
C GLU A 55 5.22 -21.82 16.70
N GLY A 56 5.96 -21.33 17.69
CA GLY A 56 6.97 -22.06 18.48
C GLY A 56 7.73 -23.16 17.77
N ALA A 57 8.96 -22.85 17.35
CA ALA A 57 10.00 -23.86 17.30
C ALA A 57 10.35 -24.31 18.73
N GLU A 58 9.62 -25.24 19.33
CA GLU A 58 9.97 -26.01 20.55
C GLU A 58 9.12 -27.30 20.52
N GLY A 59 9.58 -28.54 20.58
CA GLY A 59 10.84 -29.22 20.81
C GLY A 59 10.50 -30.71 20.97
#